data_AF-A0A350X9I8-F1
#
_entry.id   AF-A0A350X9I8-F1
#
_cell.length_a   1.000
_cell.length_b   1.000
_cell.length_c   1.000
_cell.angle_alpha   90.00
_cell.angle_beta   90.00
_cell.angle_gamma   90.00
#
_symmetry.space_group_name_H-M   'P 1'
#
loop_
_entity.id
_entity.type
_entity.pdbx_description
1 polymer ?
#
loop_
_entity_poly.entity_id
_entity_poly.type
_entity_poly.pdbx_seq_one_letter_code
_entity_poly.pdbx_strand_id
1 'polypeptide(L)' 'MSKFFPVPQIIKPRPDLELTVFQCQEIVVQLDNILPGAIFEPHQHPESQMGMIFAGCVEINVGGKKEKSNF' A
#
# COMPACT_ATOMS: atom_id res chain seq x y z
N MET A 1 14.32 8.06 17.68
CA MET A 1 13.81 8.41 16.34
C MET A 1 12.89 9.62 16.46
N SER A 2 12.82 10.49 15.45
CA SER A 2 11.91 11.65 15.49
C SER A 2 10.45 11.19 15.39
N LYS A 3 9.58 11.71 16.27
CA LYS A 3 8.13 11.45 16.23
C LYS A 3 7.45 12.11 15.02
N PHE A 4 7.96 13.26 14.58
CA PHE A 4 7.35 14.08 13.53
C PHE A 4 7.88 13.76 12.13
N PHE A 5 9.08 13.20 12.04
CA PHE A 5 9.73 12.80 10.80
C PHE A 5 10.24 11.36 10.94
N PRO A 6 9.34 10.37 10.89
CA PRO A 6 9.73 8.97 11.01
C PRO A 6 10.68 8.57 9.88
N VAL A 7 11.72 7.81 10.22
CA VAL A 7 12.63 7.22 9.23
C VAL A 7 11.93 6.00 8.63
N PRO A 8 11.84 5.88 7.30
CA PRO A 8 11.16 4.76 6.68
C PRO A 8 11.95 3.46 6.80
N GLN A 9 11.23 2.34 6.80
CA GLN A 9 11.76 1.02 6.52
C GLN A 9 11.40 0.60 5.10
N ILE A 10 12.39 0.14 4.33
CA ILE A 10 12.15 -0.45 3.01
C ILE A 10 11.93 -1.95 3.15
N ILE A 11 10.81 -2.45 2.62
CA ILE A 11 10.44 -3.86 2.67
C ILE A 11 10.13 -4.35 1.24
N LYS A 12 10.62 -5.54 0.89
CA LYS A 12 10.34 -6.22 -0.38
C LYS A 12 9.66 -7.56 -0.10
N PRO A 13 8.35 -7.55 0.20
CA PRO A 13 7.65 -8.79 0.55
C PRO A 13 7.53 -9.74 -0.64
N ARG A 14 7.62 -9.23 -1.87
CA ARG A 14 7.54 -9.99 -3.13
C ARG A 14 8.29 -9.26 -4.26
N PRO A 15 8.64 -9.94 -5.36
CA PRO A 15 9.47 -9.36 -6.43
C PRO A 15 8.85 -8.15 -7.16
N ASP A 16 7.53 -8.03 -7.14
CA ASP A 16 6.69 -7.05 -7.84
C ASP A 16 6.13 -5.96 -6.92
N LEU A 17 6.59 -5.91 -5.66
CA LEU A 17 6.19 -4.90 -4.68
C LEU A 17 7.38 -4.45 -3.82
N GLU A 18 7.61 -3.14 -3.81
CA GLU A 18 8.48 -2.48 -2.83
C GLU A 18 7.64 -1.54 -1.96
N LEU A 19 7.82 -1.63 -0.64
CA LEU A 19 7.11 -0.81 0.35
C LEU A 19 8.10 0.12 1.05
N THR A 20 7.77 1.39 1.14
CA THR A 20 8.41 2.35 2.04
C THR A 20 7.47 2.61 3.22
N VAL A 21 7.77 2.03 4.38
CA VAL A 21 6.86 1.98 5.54
C VAL A 21 7.29 2.96 6.63
N PHE A 22 6.34 3.73 7.15
CA PHE A 22 6.51 4.69 8.23
C PHE A 22 5.60 4.32 9.40
N GLN A 23 6.18 4.16 10.60
CA GLN A 23 5.41 3.99 11.83
C GLN A 23 5.06 5.37 12.43
N CYS A 24 3.78 5.70 12.46
CA CYS A 24 3.23 6.97 12.94
C CYS A 24 2.33 6.74 14.16
N GLN A 25 2.93 6.38 15.30
CA GLN A 25 2.20 5.95 16.51
C GLN A 25 1.36 4.71 16.21
N GLU A 26 0.03 4.83 16.20
CA GLU A 26 -0.91 3.72 15.93
C GLU A 26 -1.21 3.55 14.43
N ILE A 27 -0.74 4.47 13.60
CA ILE A 27 -0.98 4.47 12.15
C ILE A 27 0.27 3.98 11.44
N VAL A 28 0.10 3.07 10.49
CA VAL A 28 1.13 2.71 9.52
C VAL A 28 0.83 3.45 8.23
N VAL A 29 1.80 4.23 7.75
CA VAL A 29 1.74 4.86 6.42
C VAL A 29 2.73 4.11 5.53
N GLN A 30 2.30 3.70 4.34
CA GLN A 30 3.18 3.05 3.38
C GLN A 30 3.05 3.70 2.00
N LEU A 31 4.20 3.84 1.33
CA LEU A 31 4.25 4.17 -0.09
C LEU A 31 4.63 2.90 -0.85
N ASP A 32 3.76 2.55 -1.79
CA ASP A 32 3.79 1.24 -2.45
C ASP A 32 4.19 1.44 -3.91
N ASN A 33 5.30 0.81 -4.31
CA ASN A 33 5.72 0.75 -5.70
C ASN A 33 5.36 -0.64 -6.25
N ILE A 34 4.33 -0.68 -7.09
CA ILE A 34 3.76 -1.90 -7.67
C ILE A 34 4.22 -2.01 -9.12
N LEU A 35 4.87 -3.12 -9.48
CA LEU A 35 5.30 -3.34 -10.86
C LEU A 35 4.11 -3.63 -11.79
N PRO A 36 4.20 -3.26 -13.09
CA PRO A 36 3.15 -3.54 -14.06
C PRO A 36 2.79 -5.02 -14.13
N GLY A 37 1.49 -5.32 -14.16
CA GLY A 37 0.97 -6.68 -14.24
C GLY A 37 0.96 -7.46 -12.92
N ALA A 38 1.40 -6.85 -11.81
CA ALA A 38 1.27 -7.45 -10.48
C ALA A 38 -0.19 -7.72 -10.13
N ILE A 39 -0.44 -8.89 -9.53
CA ILE A 39 -1.74 -9.30 -9.01
C ILE A 39 -1.60 -9.63 -7.53
N PHE A 40 -2.51 -9.09 -6.74
CA PHE A 40 -2.60 -9.30 -5.30
C PHE A 40 -3.89 -10.04 -4.99
N GLU A 41 -3.78 -11.18 -4.31
CA GLU A 41 -4.95 -11.90 -3.84
C GLU A 41 -5.68 -11.08 -2.77
N PRO A 42 -7.04 -11.13 -2.73
CA PRO A 42 -7.80 -10.53 -1.65
C PRO A 42 -7.32 -11.04 -0.29
N HIS A 43 -7.15 -10.12 0.65
CA HIS A 43 -6.77 -10.42 2.02
C HIS A 43 -7.60 -9.61 3.00
N GLN A 44 -7.49 -9.96 4.28
CA GLN A 44 -8.15 -9.26 5.38
C GLN A 44 -7.21 -9.20 6.58
N HIS A 45 -7.37 -8.14 7.36
CA HIS A 45 -6.64 -7.90 8.60
C HIS A 45 -7.54 -7.05 9.52
N PRO A 46 -7.26 -6.99 10.84
CA PRO A 46 -8.10 -6.24 11.78
C PRO A 46 -8.01 -4.72 11.61
N GLU A 47 -6.96 -4.21 10.97
CA GLU A 47 -6.74 -2.79 10.76
C GLU A 47 -7.65 -2.22 9.65
N SER A 48 -8.26 -1.06 9.91
CA SER A 48 -8.89 -0.30 8.84
C SER A 48 -7.82 0.23 7.88
N GLN A 49 -8.01 0.00 6.58
CA GLN A 49 -7.07 0.46 5.54
C GLN A 49 -7.76 1.40 4.56
N MET A 50 -7.03 2.46 4.18
CA MET A 50 -7.39 3.34 3.07
C MET A 50 -6.17 3.58 2.18
N GLY A 51 -6.40 3.95 0.93
CA GLY A 51 -5.32 4.18 -0.02
C GLY A 51 -5.75 5.08 -1.18
N MET A 52 -4.75 5.60 -1.89
CA MET A 52 -4.91 6.44 -3.07
C MET A 52 -3.80 6.12 -4.06
N ILE A 53 -4.11 6.20 -5.35
CA ILE A 53 -3.13 6.05 -6.42
C ILE A 53 -2.49 7.42 -6.70
N PHE A 54 -1.18 7.53 -6.60
CA PHE A 54 -0.46 8.76 -6.96
C PHE A 54 -0.07 8.80 -8.43
N ALA A 55 0.21 7.63 -9.04
CA ALA A 55 0.60 7.50 -10.43
C ALA A 55 0.21 6.13 -10.97
N GLY A 56 -0.25 6.08 -12.22
CA GLY A 56 -0.62 4.85 -12.91
C GLY A 56 -2.08 4.45 -12.68
N CYS A 57 -2.34 3.14 -12.75
CA CYS A 57 -3.68 2.59 -12.70
C CYS A 57 -3.69 1.28 -11.93
N VAL A 58 -4.71 1.09 -11.08
CA VAL A 58 -4.96 -0.14 -10.33
C VAL A 58 -6.45 -0.47 -10.40
N GLU A 59 -6.77 -1.75 -10.57
CA GLU A 59 -8.11 -2.27 -10.29
C GLU A 59 -8.14 -2.76 -8.83
N ILE A 60 -8.98 -2.13 -8.01
CA ILE A 60 -9.10 -2.42 -6.59
C ILE A 60 -10.33 -3.31 -6.37
N ASN A 61 -10.17 -4.41 -5.64
CA ASN A 61 -11.26 -5.30 -5.25
C ASN A 61 -11.50 -5.22 -3.74
N VAL A 62 -12.66 -4.72 -3.31
CA VAL A 62 -13.07 -4.68 -1.90
C VAL A 62 -14.43 -5.37 -1.76
N GLY A 63 -14.51 -6.40 -0.92
CA GLY A 63 -15.77 -7.13 -0.68
C GLY A 63 -16.36 -7.77 -1.94
N GLY A 64 -15.53 -8.12 -2.92
CA GLY A 64 -15.97 -8.66 -4.21
C GLY A 64 -16.38 -7.62 -5.25
N LYS A 65 -16.39 -6.33 -4.89
CA LYS A 65 -16.65 -5.23 -5.81
C LYS A 65 -15.34 -4.71 -6.38
N LYS A 66 -15.21 -4.72 -7.71
CA LYS A 66 -14.04 -4.23 -8.44
C LYS A 66 -14.27 -2.81 -8.94
N GLU A 67 -13.31 -1.93 -8.69
CA GLU A 67 -13.29 -0.56 -9.21
C GLU A 67 -11.93 -0.21 -9.80
N LYS A 68 -11.92 0.38 -11.00
CA LYS A 68 -10.70 0.84 -11.66
C LYS A 68 -10.42 2.28 -11.27
N SER A 69 -9.23 2.54 -10.73
CA SER A 69 -8.75 3.88 -10.40
C SER A 69 -7.61 4.29 -11.34
N ASN A 70 -7.70 5.48 -11.92
CA ASN A 70 -6.69 6.06 -12.82
C ASN A 70 -6.34 7.47 -12.33
N PHE A 71 -5.06 7.83 -12.40
CA PHE A 71 -4.55 9.19 -12.17
C PHE A 71 -3.68 9.64 -13.35
#